data_AF-B4JIQ1-F1
#
_entry.id   AF-B4JIQ1-F1
#
_cell.length_a   1.000
_cell.length_b   1.000
_cell.length_c   1.000
_cell.angle_alpha   90.00
_cell.angle_beta   90.00
_cell.angle_gamma   90.00
#
_symmetry.space_group_name_H-M   'P 1'
#
loop_
_entity.id
_entity.type
_entity.pdbx_description
1 polymer ?
#
loop_
_entity_poly.entity_id
_entity_poly.type
_entity_poly.pdbx_seq_one_letter_code
_entity_poly.pdbx_strand_id
1 'polypeptide(L)'
;MTTAARPTFDPARGGSGRGEKDLSALSKQYSSRDLPGHTKLKYRETGQGTSDEIRNRDFRKELEERERDARSGASSGKALPSIVRKAIEANSSASSSNKRAKFESLSQQQLLQQQQQQAAANLDADEPLDNDSSGSDSDSDDDDAALLAELHKIKQERLQETARREAEKKQEDERIRMENILSGNPLINYEPGTAASAAGRASGLGGDLKIKRRWDDDVVFKNCARSAPEKKTHFVNDALRSDFHKKFMDKYIK
;
A
#
# COMPACT_ATOMS: atom_id res chain seq x y z
N MET A 1 4.85 66.66 -17.76
CA MET A 1 5.35 65.37 -17.24
C MET A 1 6.85 65.34 -17.43
N THR A 2 7.63 64.85 -16.45
CA THR A 2 9.10 64.80 -16.53
C THR A 2 9.58 63.47 -17.12
N THR A 3 10.57 63.52 -18.01
CA THR A 3 11.11 62.36 -18.76
C THR A 3 12.24 61.62 -18.03
N ALA A 4 12.32 61.77 -16.70
CA ALA A 4 13.40 61.25 -15.87
C ALA A 4 13.26 59.76 -15.57
N ALA A 5 12.03 59.28 -15.32
CA ALA A 5 11.75 57.85 -15.24
C ALA A 5 11.74 57.26 -16.66
N ARG A 6 12.70 56.39 -16.95
CA ARG A 6 12.88 55.72 -18.25
C ARG A 6 13.33 54.27 -18.05
N PRO A 7 12.87 53.32 -18.90
CA PRO A 7 13.34 51.94 -18.85
C PRO A 7 14.78 51.84 -19.35
N THR A 8 15.47 50.78 -18.92
CA THR A 8 16.80 50.41 -19.42
C THR A 8 16.65 49.51 -20.63
N PHE A 9 16.98 50.01 -21.83
CA PHE A 9 16.98 49.20 -23.06
C PHE A 9 18.31 48.46 -23.26
N ASP A 10 19.44 49.15 -23.06
CA ASP A 10 20.78 48.57 -23.11
C ASP A 10 21.35 48.38 -21.69
N PRO A 11 21.78 47.17 -21.31
CA PRO A 11 22.43 46.95 -20.01
C PRO A 11 23.86 47.49 -20.00
N ALA A 12 24.35 47.84 -18.81
CA ALA A 12 25.75 48.21 -18.62
C ALA A 12 26.68 47.03 -18.97
N ARG A 13 27.72 47.30 -19.77
CA ARG A 13 28.75 46.32 -20.14
C ARG A 13 29.87 46.30 -19.11
N GLY A 14 30.33 45.11 -18.73
CA GLY A 14 31.59 44.94 -17.98
C GLY A 14 32.81 45.23 -18.84
N GLY A 15 33.97 45.36 -18.20
CA GLY A 15 35.25 45.70 -18.83
C GLY A 15 35.67 47.18 -18.66
N SER A 16 35.19 47.89 -17.64
CA SER A 16 35.64 49.26 -17.31
C SER A 16 35.63 49.59 -15.80
N GLY A 17 35.23 48.63 -14.96
CA GLY A 17 35.24 48.73 -13.51
C GLY A 17 36.54 48.23 -12.87
N ARG A 18 36.53 48.16 -11.53
CA ARG A 18 37.67 47.73 -10.72
C ARG A 18 38.00 46.27 -11.01
N GLY A 19 39.27 45.97 -11.28
CA GLY A 19 39.77 44.61 -11.50
C GLY A 19 39.52 44.03 -12.89
N GLU A 20 38.93 44.78 -13.84
CA GLU A 20 38.51 44.22 -15.14
C GLU A 20 39.48 44.47 -16.32
N LYS A 21 40.35 45.48 -16.23
CA LYS A 21 41.28 45.86 -17.33
C LYS A 21 42.70 46.11 -16.87
N ASP A 22 42.86 46.89 -15.80
CA ASP A 22 44.17 47.21 -15.25
C ASP A 22 44.15 46.95 -13.74
N LEU A 23 45.02 46.04 -13.31
CA LEU A 23 45.28 45.76 -11.90
C LEU A 23 46.22 46.80 -11.27
N SER A 24 46.77 47.73 -12.04
CA SER A 24 47.74 48.74 -11.58
C SER A 24 47.09 50.00 -11.00
N ALA A 25 45.85 50.33 -11.37
CA ALA A 25 45.01 51.30 -10.66
C ALA A 25 44.45 50.73 -9.33
N LEU A 26 45.31 50.03 -8.57
CA LEU A 26 44.93 49.14 -7.48
C LEU A 26 44.39 49.93 -6.28
N SER A 27 43.06 50.00 -6.19
CA SER A 27 42.41 50.67 -5.07
C SER A 27 42.61 49.87 -3.78
N LYS A 28 42.95 50.57 -2.69
CA LYS A 28 43.04 49.99 -1.34
C LYS A 28 41.65 49.69 -0.71
N GLN A 29 40.57 49.92 -1.44
CA GLN A 29 39.20 49.65 -1.02
C GLN A 29 38.85 48.20 -1.31
N TYR A 30 38.55 47.41 -0.27
CA TYR A 30 38.05 46.05 -0.35
C TYR A 30 36.75 45.92 0.46
N SER A 31 35.86 45.01 0.06
CA SER A 31 34.64 44.67 0.78
C SER A 31 34.92 43.68 1.90
N SER A 32 34.06 43.63 2.92
CA SER A 32 34.09 42.54 3.91
C SER A 32 33.86 41.15 3.29
N ARG A 33 33.29 41.10 2.07
CA ARG A 33 33.11 39.89 1.26
C ARG A 33 34.37 39.46 0.50
N ASP A 34 35.35 40.35 0.36
CA ASP A 34 36.63 40.08 -0.35
C ASP A 34 37.72 39.60 0.62
N LEU A 35 37.41 39.54 1.92
CA LEU A 35 38.28 38.94 2.93
C LEU A 35 38.47 37.44 2.67
N PRO A 36 39.64 36.84 3.03
CA PRO A 36 39.93 35.44 2.75
C PRO A 36 38.86 34.47 3.29
N GLY A 37 38.13 33.84 2.37
CA GLY A 37 37.12 32.81 2.66
C GLY A 37 37.25 31.67 1.66
N HIS A 38 37.02 30.43 2.11
CA HIS A 38 37.13 29.20 1.29
C HIS A 38 38.47 29.09 0.51
N THR A 39 39.59 29.39 1.17
CA THR A 39 40.96 29.38 0.60
C THR A 39 41.45 28.01 0.12
N LYS A 40 40.72 26.92 0.40
CA LYS A 40 41.03 25.56 -0.04
C LYS A 40 39.89 25.00 -0.88
N LEU A 41 40.17 24.72 -2.15
CA LEU A 41 39.27 24.00 -3.04
C LEU A 41 39.11 22.54 -2.57
N LYS A 42 37.89 22.02 -2.67
CA LYS A 42 37.58 20.61 -2.42
C LYS A 42 37.62 19.85 -3.75
N TYR A 43 38.35 18.74 -3.78
CA TYR A 43 38.30 17.77 -4.87
C TYR A 43 37.29 16.66 -4.56
N ARG A 44 36.94 15.87 -5.57
CA ARG A 44 36.12 14.67 -5.38
C ARG A 44 37.03 13.54 -4.92
N GLU A 45 36.72 12.97 -3.77
CA GLU A 45 37.37 11.74 -3.31
C GLU A 45 36.84 10.52 -4.07
N THR A 46 37.55 9.39 -3.98
CA THR A 46 37.09 8.13 -4.57
C THR A 46 35.70 7.73 -4.05
N GLY A 47 34.84 7.25 -4.95
CA GLY A 47 33.44 6.97 -4.68
C GLY A 47 32.50 8.19 -4.70
N GLN A 48 33.01 9.42 -4.90
CA GLN A 48 32.18 10.63 -5.09
C GLN A 48 31.93 10.97 -6.57
N GLY A 49 32.19 10.02 -7.48
CA GLY A 49 32.16 10.24 -8.92
C GLY A 49 33.38 11.04 -9.36
N THR A 50 34.58 10.48 -9.14
CA THR A 50 35.82 11.03 -9.70
C THR A 50 35.78 11.00 -11.24
N SER A 51 36.64 11.78 -11.90
CA SER A 51 36.71 11.79 -13.37
C SER A 51 36.97 10.41 -13.97
N ASP A 52 37.74 9.58 -13.27
CA ASP A 52 38.17 8.28 -13.77
C ASP A 52 37.13 7.18 -13.48
N GLU A 53 36.41 7.26 -12.35
CA GLU A 53 35.18 6.49 -12.12
C GLU A 53 34.11 6.79 -13.18
N ILE A 54 33.95 8.07 -13.54
CA ILE A 54 32.98 8.52 -14.56
C ILE A 54 33.36 8.00 -15.94
N ARG A 55 34.64 8.04 -16.33
CA ARG A 55 35.12 7.55 -17.63
C ARG A 55 34.88 6.06 -17.86
N ASN A 56 34.99 5.26 -16.80
CA ASN A 56 34.91 3.80 -16.88
C ASN A 56 33.48 3.25 -16.72
N ARG A 57 32.46 4.11 -16.55
CA ARG A 57 31.10 3.72 -16.21
C ARG A 57 30.14 3.78 -17.39
N ASP A 58 29.41 2.69 -17.64
CA ASP A 58 28.30 2.67 -18.58
C ASP A 58 27.02 3.23 -17.94
N PHE A 59 26.82 4.53 -18.12
CA PHE A 59 25.63 5.25 -17.68
C PHE A 59 24.33 4.75 -18.31
N ARG A 60 24.37 4.19 -19.53
CA ARG A 60 23.14 3.77 -20.23
C ARG A 60 22.54 2.56 -19.54
N LYS A 61 23.37 1.56 -19.25
CA LYS A 61 22.95 0.34 -18.55
C LYS A 61 22.44 0.63 -17.14
N GLU A 62 23.19 1.42 -16.36
CA GLU A 62 22.79 1.78 -14.98
C GLU A 62 21.49 2.59 -14.93
N LEU A 63 21.30 3.52 -15.88
CA LEU A 63 20.05 4.28 -16.00
C LEU A 63 18.87 3.36 -16.32
N GLU A 64 19.02 2.42 -17.25
CA GLU A 64 17.94 1.49 -17.62
C GLU A 64 17.57 0.55 -16.47
N GLU A 65 18.56 0.03 -15.73
CA GLU A 65 18.36 -0.78 -14.53
C GLU A 65 17.61 0.02 -13.44
N ARG A 66 18.06 1.25 -13.17
CA ARG A 66 17.44 2.14 -12.18
C ARG A 66 16.03 2.60 -12.59
N GLU A 67 15.77 2.77 -13.89
CA GLU A 67 14.42 3.00 -14.41
C GLU A 67 13.52 1.77 -14.25
N ARG A 68 14.05 0.55 -14.48
CA ARG A 68 13.31 -0.70 -14.31
C ARG A 68 12.85 -0.87 -12.85
N ASP A 69 13.73 -0.60 -11.90
CA ASP A 69 13.44 -0.62 -10.46
C ASP A 69 12.45 0.49 -10.05
N ALA A 70 12.61 1.71 -10.59
CA ALA A 70 11.67 2.79 -10.32
C ALA A 70 10.26 2.49 -10.88
N ARG A 71 10.18 1.87 -12.06
CA ARG A 71 8.90 1.48 -12.70
C ARG A 71 8.23 0.31 -11.98
N SER A 72 8.99 -0.69 -11.51
CA SER A 72 8.44 -1.80 -10.72
C SER A 72 7.97 -1.35 -9.33
N GLY A 73 8.70 -0.40 -8.71
CA GLY A 73 8.23 0.30 -7.51
C GLY A 73 6.94 1.09 -7.76
N ALA A 74 6.83 1.77 -8.91
CA ALA A 74 5.67 2.58 -9.26
C ALA A 74 4.39 1.77 -9.53
N SER A 75 4.49 0.61 -10.19
CA SER A 75 3.31 -0.24 -10.47
C SER A 75 2.70 -0.86 -9.21
N SER A 76 3.49 -1.06 -8.14
CA SER A 76 3.04 -1.62 -6.86
C SER A 76 2.15 -0.70 -6.00
N GLY A 77 1.71 0.45 -6.53
CA GLY A 77 0.94 1.44 -5.77
C GLY A 77 1.71 2.15 -4.65
N LYS A 78 3.02 1.87 -4.49
CA LYS A 78 3.93 2.53 -3.53
C LYS A 78 4.63 3.77 -4.14
N ALA A 79 4.11 4.27 -5.27
CA ALA A 79 4.65 5.36 -6.10
C ALA A 79 4.63 6.79 -5.49
N LEU A 80 4.56 6.94 -4.16
CA LEU A 80 4.85 8.20 -3.50
C LEU A 80 6.05 7.99 -2.57
N PRO A 81 7.14 8.76 -2.71
CA PRO A 81 8.26 8.66 -1.79
C PRO A 81 7.75 8.89 -0.36
N SER A 82 8.26 8.14 0.61
CA SER A 82 7.76 8.13 2.00
C SER A 82 7.66 9.53 2.61
N ILE A 83 8.58 10.44 2.25
CA ILE A 83 8.54 11.87 2.59
C ILE A 83 7.22 12.56 2.17
N VAL A 84 6.71 12.30 0.97
CA VAL A 84 5.49 12.93 0.44
C VAL A 84 4.24 12.33 1.08
N ARG A 85 4.19 11.00 1.30
CA ARG A 85 3.10 10.39 2.08
C ARG A 85 3.03 10.97 3.48
N LYS A 86 4.16 10.97 4.19
CA LYS A 86 4.23 11.45 5.57
C LYS A 86 3.95 12.95 5.66
N ALA A 87 4.29 13.75 4.66
CA ALA A 87 3.91 15.16 4.58
C ALA A 87 2.40 15.37 4.34
N ILE A 88 1.77 14.54 3.51
CA ILE A 88 0.31 14.60 3.26
C ILE A 88 -0.45 14.13 4.51
N GLU A 89 -0.08 12.98 5.09
CA GLU A 89 -0.67 12.42 6.31
C GLU A 89 -0.50 13.36 7.51
N ALA A 90 0.69 13.96 7.67
CA ALA A 90 0.93 14.99 8.68
C ALA A 90 0.07 16.24 8.42
N ASN A 91 -0.10 16.68 7.18
CA ASN A 91 -0.93 17.85 6.89
C ASN A 91 -2.45 17.59 7.01
N SER A 92 -2.91 16.33 6.90
CA SER A 92 -4.29 15.94 7.22
C SER A 92 -4.55 15.73 8.72
N SER A 93 -3.53 15.40 9.50
CA SER A 93 -3.63 15.22 10.97
C SER A 93 -3.25 16.47 11.78
N ALA A 94 -2.46 17.40 11.21
CA ALA A 94 -2.06 18.65 11.84
C ALA A 94 -3.14 19.75 11.84
N SER A 95 -4.40 19.41 11.55
CA SER A 95 -5.55 20.25 11.92
C SER A 95 -5.71 20.34 13.45
N SER A 96 -5.03 19.49 14.23
CA SER A 96 -4.89 19.62 15.68
C SER A 96 -3.45 19.80 16.17
N SER A 97 -3.19 20.96 16.77
CA SER A 97 -2.13 21.28 17.75
C SER A 97 -0.66 21.50 17.29
N ASN A 98 -0.09 22.60 17.80
CA ASN A 98 1.33 22.95 17.70
C ASN A 98 2.16 22.28 18.82
N LYS A 99 3.36 21.76 18.51
CA LYS A 99 4.68 21.97 19.22
C LYS A 99 5.67 20.80 19.03
N ARG A 100 6.97 21.15 18.94
CA ARG A 100 8.21 20.46 19.43
C ARG A 100 8.31 18.92 19.27
N ALA A 101 9.25 18.36 18.49
CA ALA A 101 10.71 18.33 18.63
C ALA A 101 11.30 17.25 19.59
N LYS A 102 12.11 16.35 19.00
CA LYS A 102 13.38 15.79 19.53
C LYS A 102 13.33 14.96 20.85
N PHE A 103 13.00 13.66 20.76
CA PHE A 103 13.37 12.68 21.82
C PHE A 103 13.51 11.19 21.38
N GLU A 104 12.74 10.71 20.39
CA GLU A 104 12.55 9.25 20.14
C GLU A 104 13.70 8.51 19.39
N SER A 105 14.97 8.78 19.70
CA SER A 105 16.12 8.13 19.04
C SER A 105 16.88 7.12 19.92
N LEU A 106 16.29 6.68 21.03
CA LEU A 106 16.96 5.88 22.07
C LEU A 106 16.20 4.62 22.52
N SER A 107 14.89 4.51 22.24
CA SER A 107 14.02 3.47 22.82
C SER A 107 13.98 2.14 22.05
N GLN A 108 14.11 2.15 20.71
CA GLN A 108 13.85 0.96 19.88
C GLN A 108 15.11 0.24 19.34
N GLN A 109 16.30 0.61 19.79
CA GLN A 109 17.51 -0.20 19.59
C GLN A 109 17.59 -1.39 20.58
N GLN A 110 16.74 -1.40 21.61
CA GLN A 110 16.85 -2.31 22.76
C GLN A 110 15.94 -3.55 22.69
N LEU A 111 15.02 -3.64 21.72
CA LEU A 111 14.00 -4.70 21.67
C LEU A 111 14.33 -5.87 20.72
N LEU A 112 15.34 -5.75 19.83
CA LEU A 112 15.70 -6.82 18.88
C LEU A 112 16.60 -7.91 19.49
N GLN A 113 17.04 -7.79 20.74
CA GLN A 113 18.03 -8.71 21.34
C GLN A 113 17.42 -9.86 22.18
N GLN A 114 16.09 -9.95 22.35
CA GLN A 114 15.49 -10.81 23.38
C GLN A 114 14.53 -11.92 22.88
N GLN A 115 14.41 -12.21 21.58
CA GLN A 115 13.52 -13.30 21.15
C GLN A 115 13.93 -14.08 19.89
N GLN A 116 15.20 -14.46 19.83
CA GLN A 116 15.63 -15.68 19.13
C GLN A 116 16.24 -16.64 20.17
N GLN A 117 15.43 -17.49 20.80
CA GLN A 117 15.82 -18.78 21.46
C GLN A 117 14.67 -19.36 22.31
N GLN A 118 13.90 -20.30 21.73
CA GLN A 118 12.97 -21.30 22.31
C GLN A 118 12.27 -21.92 21.09
N ALA A 119 12.66 -23.04 20.47
CA ALA A 119 13.34 -24.28 20.87
C ALA A 119 12.43 -25.33 21.55
N ALA A 120 12.32 -26.50 20.89
CA ALA A 120 11.62 -27.74 21.29
C ALA A 120 10.07 -27.71 21.22
N ALA A 121 9.34 -28.81 20.93
CA ALA A 121 9.77 -30.20 20.67
C ALA A 121 8.64 -31.05 19.99
N ASN A 122 9.05 -32.06 19.20
CA ASN A 122 8.44 -33.42 19.06
C ASN A 122 6.97 -33.52 18.53
N LEU A 123 6.39 -34.62 18.02
CA LEU A 123 6.70 -36.05 17.85
C LEU A 123 6.33 -36.47 16.38
N ASP A 124 6.17 -37.75 15.96
CA ASP A 124 7.05 -38.95 15.85
C ASP A 124 6.23 -40.04 15.06
N ALA A 125 6.62 -41.33 15.01
CA ALA A 125 7.35 -41.92 13.87
C ALA A 125 6.87 -43.37 13.54
N ASP A 126 7.00 -43.79 12.26
CA ASP A 126 6.99 -45.13 11.60
C ASP A 126 6.20 -46.38 12.11
N GLU A 127 5.78 -47.21 11.12
CA GLU A 127 5.46 -48.67 11.13
C GLU A 127 4.22 -49.23 11.92
N PRO A 128 3.78 -50.50 11.66
CA PRO A 128 3.39 -51.16 10.40
C PRO A 128 1.99 -51.85 10.47
N LEU A 129 1.55 -52.59 9.43
CA LEU A 129 0.98 -53.98 9.49
C LEU A 129 0.05 -54.40 8.32
N ASP A 130 0.18 -55.69 7.97
CA ASP A 130 -0.68 -56.65 7.22
C ASP A 130 -1.17 -56.44 5.78
N ASN A 131 -0.77 -57.41 4.93
CA ASN A 131 -1.58 -57.99 3.87
C ASN A 131 -1.07 -59.42 3.49
N ASP A 132 -1.81 -60.46 3.87
CA ASP A 132 -1.99 -61.68 3.05
C ASP A 132 -3.50 -62.05 3.05
N SER A 133 -4.18 -62.13 1.92
CA SER A 133 -4.07 -63.05 0.77
C SER A 133 -4.78 -64.38 0.97
N SER A 134 -5.77 -64.64 0.12
CA SER A 134 -6.43 -65.95 -0.01
C SER A 134 -6.80 -66.17 -1.47
N GLY A 135 -6.49 -67.37 -2.01
CA GLY A 135 -6.96 -67.82 -3.33
C GLY A 135 -5.90 -67.80 -4.43
N SER A 136 -5.23 -68.94 -4.61
CA SER A 136 -4.44 -69.27 -5.80
C SER A 136 -5.36 -69.69 -6.95
N ASP A 137 -5.06 -69.31 -8.20
CA ASP A 137 -4.89 -70.29 -9.29
C ASP A 137 -4.12 -69.74 -10.51
N SER A 138 -3.65 -70.65 -11.38
CA SER A 138 -2.65 -70.45 -12.44
C SER A 138 -3.22 -70.38 -13.86
N ASP A 139 -2.57 -69.60 -14.76
CA ASP A 139 -1.98 -70.05 -16.04
C ASP A 139 -1.90 -68.98 -17.17
N SER A 140 -0.71 -68.94 -17.80
CA SER A 140 -0.36 -68.66 -19.21
C SER A 140 -1.25 -67.76 -20.09
N ASP A 141 -0.72 -66.60 -20.53
CA ASP A 141 -0.09 -66.45 -21.86
C ASP A 141 0.47 -65.02 -22.09
N ASP A 142 1.51 -64.91 -22.93
CA ASP A 142 2.52 -63.81 -22.94
C ASP A 142 2.11 -62.53 -23.71
N ASP A 143 0.82 -62.33 -24.01
CA ASP A 143 0.32 -61.21 -24.85
C ASP A 143 -0.59 -60.20 -24.10
N ASP A 144 -1.02 -60.47 -22.87
CA ASP A 144 -2.06 -59.65 -22.18
C ASP A 144 -1.51 -58.51 -21.29
N ALA A 145 -0.19 -58.47 -21.05
CA ALA A 145 0.44 -57.56 -20.10
C ALA A 145 0.26 -56.06 -20.44
N ALA A 146 0.20 -55.71 -21.73
CA ALA A 146 -0.01 -54.33 -22.17
C ALA A 146 -1.47 -53.86 -21.97
N LEU A 147 -2.44 -54.77 -22.18
CA LEU A 147 -3.87 -54.47 -22.12
C LEU A 147 -4.36 -54.40 -20.66
N LEU A 148 -3.82 -55.25 -19.78
CA LEU A 148 -4.04 -55.19 -18.34
C LEU A 148 -3.53 -53.88 -17.71
N ALA A 149 -2.41 -53.32 -18.21
CA ALA A 149 -1.91 -52.02 -17.74
C ALA A 149 -2.85 -50.86 -18.11
N GLU A 150 -3.45 -50.88 -19.30
CA GLU A 150 -4.44 -49.88 -19.72
C GLU A 150 -5.76 -50.04 -18.95
N LEU A 151 -6.23 -51.28 -18.74
CA LEU A 151 -7.39 -51.56 -17.87
C LEU A 151 -7.15 -51.12 -16.41
N HIS A 152 -5.95 -51.33 -15.87
CA HIS A 152 -5.63 -50.90 -14.51
C HIS A 152 -5.64 -49.37 -14.38
N LYS A 153 -5.17 -48.65 -15.41
CA LYS A 153 -5.25 -47.19 -15.50
C LYS A 153 -6.71 -46.70 -15.59
N ILE A 154 -7.54 -47.30 -16.44
CA ILE A 154 -8.98 -46.98 -16.56
C ILE A 154 -9.71 -47.28 -15.24
N LYS A 155 -9.37 -48.38 -14.56
CA LYS A 155 -9.94 -48.77 -13.26
C LYS A 155 -9.53 -47.80 -12.15
N GLN A 156 -8.27 -47.35 -12.14
CA GLN A 156 -7.76 -46.35 -11.19
C GLN A 156 -8.39 -44.97 -11.41
N GLU A 157 -8.54 -44.54 -12.67
CA GLU A 157 -9.22 -43.30 -13.04
C GLU A 157 -10.70 -43.33 -12.65
N ARG A 158 -11.40 -44.44 -12.94
CA ARG A 158 -12.79 -44.66 -12.48
C ARG A 158 -12.91 -44.64 -10.97
N LEU A 159 -12.00 -45.30 -10.24
CA LEU A 159 -11.98 -45.31 -8.77
C LEU A 159 -11.79 -43.90 -8.20
N GLN A 160 -10.87 -43.13 -8.78
CA GLN A 160 -10.60 -41.75 -8.37
C GLN A 160 -11.79 -40.83 -8.66
N GLU A 161 -12.46 -40.99 -9.80
CA GLU A 161 -13.67 -40.24 -10.15
C GLU A 161 -14.84 -40.61 -9.22
N THR A 162 -15.06 -41.90 -8.94
CA THR A 162 -16.10 -42.34 -7.99
C THR A 162 -15.82 -41.86 -6.57
N ALA A 163 -14.57 -41.94 -6.09
CA ALA A 163 -14.19 -41.47 -4.77
C ALA A 163 -14.36 -39.95 -4.63
N ARG A 164 -14.01 -39.18 -5.67
CA ARG A 164 -14.25 -37.73 -5.70
C ARG A 164 -15.75 -37.41 -5.65
N ARG A 165 -16.57 -38.13 -6.41
CA ARG A 165 -18.03 -37.93 -6.46
C ARG A 165 -18.72 -38.37 -5.17
N GLU A 166 -18.22 -39.39 -4.49
CA GLU A 166 -18.71 -39.85 -3.19
C GLU A 166 -18.33 -38.89 -2.06
N ALA A 167 -17.12 -38.33 -2.09
CA ALA A 167 -16.71 -37.27 -1.17
C ALA A 167 -17.57 -36.00 -1.33
N GLU A 168 -17.89 -35.60 -2.56
CA GLU A 168 -18.78 -34.46 -2.85
C GLU A 168 -20.21 -34.72 -2.35
N LYS A 169 -20.78 -35.91 -2.62
CA LYS A 169 -22.09 -36.31 -2.06
C LYS A 169 -22.11 -36.30 -0.54
N LYS A 170 -21.06 -36.84 0.10
CA LYS A 170 -20.96 -36.87 1.56
C LYS A 170 -20.90 -35.46 2.16
N GLN A 171 -20.22 -34.52 1.51
CA GLN A 171 -20.21 -33.11 1.91
C GLN A 171 -21.60 -32.46 1.77
N GLU A 172 -22.35 -32.77 0.72
CA GLU A 172 -23.72 -32.27 0.55
C GLU A 172 -24.69 -32.90 1.57
N ASP A 173 -24.59 -34.20 1.84
CA ASP A 173 -25.38 -34.88 2.89
C ASP A 173 -25.04 -34.35 4.29
N GLU A 174 -23.76 -34.07 4.58
CA GLU A 174 -23.33 -33.41 5.82
C GLU A 174 -23.82 -31.95 5.90
N ARG A 175 -23.84 -31.23 4.78
CA ARG A 175 -24.41 -29.87 4.69
C ARG A 175 -25.91 -29.87 4.96
N ILE A 176 -26.68 -30.75 4.31
CA ILE A 176 -28.13 -30.90 4.52
C ILE A 176 -28.41 -31.34 5.96
N ARG A 177 -27.58 -32.22 6.54
CA ARG A 177 -27.68 -32.62 7.95
C ARG A 177 -27.41 -31.45 8.89
N MET A 178 -26.42 -30.61 8.62
CA MET A 178 -26.18 -29.38 9.38
C MET A 178 -27.34 -28.38 9.21
N GLU A 179 -27.88 -28.19 8.00
CA GLU A 179 -29.01 -27.31 7.74
C GLU A 179 -30.29 -27.76 8.47
N ASN A 180 -30.58 -29.05 8.50
CA ASN A 180 -31.68 -29.62 9.30
C ASN A 180 -31.45 -29.49 10.82
N ILE A 181 -30.21 -29.59 11.31
CA ILE A 181 -29.90 -29.36 12.73
C ILE A 181 -30.02 -27.87 13.10
N LEU A 182 -29.62 -26.97 12.20
CA LEU A 182 -29.67 -25.53 12.40
C LEU A 182 -31.10 -24.99 12.34
N SER A 183 -31.90 -25.48 11.38
CA SER A 183 -33.32 -25.09 11.19
C SER A 183 -34.30 -25.84 12.09
N GLY A 184 -33.94 -27.03 12.58
CA GLY A 184 -34.76 -27.85 13.47
C GLY A 184 -34.87 -27.32 14.91
N ASN A 185 -34.09 -26.29 15.29
CA ASN A 185 -34.18 -25.67 16.61
C ASN A 185 -35.00 -24.36 16.55
N PRO A 186 -36.28 -24.36 17.00
CA PRO A 186 -37.15 -23.20 16.91
C PRO A 186 -36.70 -22.01 17.78
N LEU A 187 -35.74 -22.18 18.69
CA LEU A 187 -35.20 -21.09 19.51
C LEU A 187 -34.15 -20.23 18.80
N ILE A 188 -33.45 -20.77 17.79
CA ILE A 188 -32.44 -20.02 17.01
C ILE A 188 -33.12 -19.01 16.06
N ASN A 189 -34.33 -19.31 15.59
CA ASN A 189 -35.10 -18.42 14.72
C ASN A 189 -35.73 -17.20 15.44
N TYR A 190 -35.50 -17.05 16.76
CA TYR A 190 -35.89 -15.88 17.56
C TYR A 190 -34.72 -14.93 17.87
N GLU A 191 -33.76 -14.79 16.94
CA GLU A 191 -32.89 -13.62 16.96
C GLU A 191 -33.76 -12.34 16.78
N PRO A 192 -33.63 -11.31 17.65
CA PRO A 192 -34.64 -10.26 17.78
C PRO A 192 -34.56 -9.20 16.66
N GLY A 193 -35.00 -9.56 15.45
CA GLY A 193 -34.91 -8.68 14.27
C GLY A 193 -36.14 -8.62 13.37
N THR A 194 -36.90 -9.71 13.19
CA THR A 194 -37.85 -9.85 12.05
C THR A 194 -39.17 -10.57 12.38
N ALA A 195 -39.84 -10.15 13.46
CA ALA A 195 -41.20 -10.63 13.76
C ALA A 195 -42.26 -10.08 12.78
N ALA A 196 -42.46 -10.78 11.66
CA ALA A 196 -43.41 -10.40 10.61
C ALA A 196 -44.18 -11.57 9.96
N SER A 197 -44.60 -12.58 10.74
CA SER A 197 -45.84 -13.35 10.49
C SER A 197 -46.20 -14.27 11.67
N ALA A 198 -47.48 -14.67 11.76
CA ALA A 198 -48.01 -15.75 12.62
C ALA A 198 -48.10 -15.55 14.16
N ALA A 199 -48.82 -14.51 14.64
CA ALA A 199 -49.53 -14.55 15.93
C ALA A 199 -50.69 -13.53 16.03
N GLY A 200 -51.62 -13.55 15.08
CA GLY A 200 -52.73 -12.58 15.00
C GLY A 200 -54.06 -13.07 15.60
N ARG A 201 -54.18 -13.19 16.93
CA ARG A 201 -55.49 -13.24 17.61
C ARG A 201 -55.51 -12.52 18.96
N ALA A 202 -56.40 -11.53 19.05
CA ALA A 202 -57.03 -10.98 20.25
C ALA A 202 -56.15 -10.49 21.42
N SER A 203 -55.77 -9.20 21.38
CA SER A 203 -56.45 -8.17 22.21
C SER A 203 -55.93 -6.77 21.84
N GLY A 204 -56.75 -5.74 22.02
CA GLY A 204 -56.34 -4.35 21.76
C GLY A 204 -55.39 -3.80 22.84
N LEU A 205 -54.64 -2.75 22.47
CA LEU A 205 -53.72 -1.98 23.32
C LEU A 205 -52.43 -2.72 23.74
N GLY A 206 -51.60 -3.09 22.76
CA GLY A 206 -50.17 -3.35 22.94
C GLY A 206 -49.34 -2.38 22.11
N GLY A 207 -48.77 -1.35 22.73
CA GLY A 207 -47.97 -0.34 22.03
C GLY A 207 -46.60 -0.89 21.64
N ASP A 208 -46.35 -1.07 20.34
CA ASP A 208 -45.02 -1.40 19.80
C ASP A 208 -43.98 -0.34 20.25
N LEU A 209 -42.98 -0.73 21.05
CA LEU A 209 -41.78 0.09 21.34
C LEU A 209 -40.82 0.23 20.13
N LYS A 210 -41.30 -0.07 18.91
CA LYS A 210 -40.57 0.17 17.67
C LYS A 210 -40.50 1.68 17.46
N ILE A 211 -39.31 2.26 17.61
CA ILE A 211 -39.04 3.70 17.45
C ILE A 211 -39.55 4.16 16.07
N LYS A 212 -40.77 4.70 16.07
CA LYS A 212 -41.58 4.91 14.86
C LYS A 212 -41.03 6.02 13.95
N ARG A 213 -40.17 6.88 14.50
CA ARG A 213 -39.59 8.04 13.84
C ARG A 213 -38.17 8.23 14.35
N ARG A 214 -37.22 8.30 13.44
CA ARG A 214 -35.80 8.55 13.75
C ARG A 214 -35.64 10.05 14.02
N TRP A 215 -34.68 10.45 14.85
CA TRP A 215 -34.42 11.89 15.08
C TRP A 215 -33.99 12.60 13.78
N ASP A 216 -33.27 11.89 12.90
CA ASP A 216 -32.90 12.32 11.55
C ASP A 216 -34.05 12.39 10.53
N ASP A 217 -35.23 11.84 10.84
CA ASP A 217 -36.28 11.63 9.84
C ASP A 217 -36.90 12.97 9.38
N ASP A 218 -37.00 13.93 10.29
CA ASP A 218 -37.59 15.27 10.11
C ASP A 218 -36.62 16.33 9.55
N VAL A 219 -35.57 15.89 8.83
CA VAL A 219 -34.57 16.77 8.22
C VAL A 219 -34.82 16.93 6.72
N VAL A 220 -35.02 18.17 6.26
CA VAL A 220 -35.39 18.51 4.87
C VAL A 220 -34.34 18.16 3.80
N PHE A 221 -33.08 17.94 4.18
CA PHE A 221 -31.99 17.53 3.30
C PHE A 221 -31.41 16.19 3.76
N LYS A 222 -31.31 15.21 2.85
CA LYS A 222 -30.68 13.91 3.12
C LYS A 222 -29.45 13.71 2.24
N ASN A 223 -28.35 13.24 2.83
CA ASN A 223 -27.20 12.62 2.14
C ASN A 223 -26.59 13.39 0.95
N CYS A 224 -26.63 14.73 0.94
CA CYS A 224 -26.23 15.57 -0.21
C CYS A 224 -24.79 15.36 -0.71
N ALA A 225 -23.88 14.84 0.13
CA ALA A 225 -22.49 14.57 -0.22
C ALA A 225 -22.17 13.06 -0.43
N ARG A 226 -23.18 12.17 -0.47
CA ARG A 226 -22.98 10.70 -0.49
C ARG A 226 -22.23 10.17 -1.72
N SER A 227 -22.19 10.93 -2.82
CA SER A 227 -21.42 10.64 -4.04
C SER A 227 -20.39 11.72 -4.38
N ALA A 228 -20.02 12.57 -3.41
CA ALA A 228 -19.02 13.61 -3.64
C ALA A 228 -17.65 12.97 -3.95
N PRO A 229 -17.03 13.27 -5.09
CA PRO A 229 -15.75 12.66 -5.45
C PRO A 229 -14.64 13.11 -4.51
N GLU A 230 -13.75 12.20 -4.16
CA GLU A 230 -12.55 12.55 -3.39
C GLU A 230 -11.70 13.59 -4.14
N LYS A 231 -11.27 14.62 -3.41
CA LYS A 231 -10.48 15.73 -3.96
C LYS A 231 -9.05 15.27 -4.28
N LYS A 232 -8.87 14.70 -5.48
CA LYS A 232 -7.57 14.36 -6.03
C LYS A 232 -6.66 15.58 -6.07
N THR A 233 -5.40 15.41 -5.65
CA THR A 233 -4.40 16.47 -5.72
C THR A 233 -3.92 16.63 -7.16
N HIS A 234 -4.22 17.78 -7.77
CA HIS A 234 -3.74 18.12 -9.10
C HIS A 234 -2.69 19.23 -9.00
N PHE A 235 -1.55 19.06 -9.67
CA PHE A 235 -0.62 20.17 -9.88
C PHE A 235 -1.13 21.06 -11.01
N VAL A 236 -1.33 22.34 -10.73
CA VAL A 236 -1.70 23.36 -11.71
C VAL A 236 -0.57 24.36 -11.82
N ASN A 237 -0.01 24.53 -13.02
CA ASN A 237 1.02 25.53 -13.31
C ASN A 237 0.39 26.93 -13.48
N ASP A 238 -0.30 27.40 -12.45
CA ASP A 238 -0.98 28.69 -12.38
C ASP A 238 -0.92 29.21 -10.93
N ALA A 239 -0.30 30.38 -10.75
CA ALA A 239 -0.07 30.96 -9.42
C ALA A 239 -1.34 31.36 -8.67
N LEU A 240 -2.48 31.55 -9.38
CA LEU A 240 -3.77 31.96 -8.81
C LEU A 240 -4.78 30.81 -8.75
N ARG A 241 -4.77 29.92 -9.76
CA ARG A 241 -5.71 28.79 -9.84
C ARG A 241 -5.21 27.50 -9.18
N SER A 242 -3.95 27.45 -8.76
CA SER A 242 -3.40 26.36 -7.94
C SER A 242 -4.18 26.19 -6.64
N ASP A 243 -4.39 24.93 -6.23
CA ASP A 243 -5.05 24.61 -4.96
C ASP A 243 -4.24 25.09 -3.75
N PHE A 244 -2.95 25.36 -3.91
CA PHE A 244 -2.16 26.06 -2.90
C PHE A 244 -2.66 27.51 -2.71
N HIS A 245 -2.88 28.24 -3.81
CA HIS A 245 -3.31 29.63 -3.75
C HIS A 245 -4.73 29.78 -3.23
N LYS A 246 -5.65 28.91 -3.65
CA LYS A 246 -7.03 28.86 -3.10
C LYS A 246 -7.00 28.69 -1.59
N LYS A 247 -6.33 27.64 -1.09
CA LYS A 247 -6.17 27.37 0.35
C LYS A 247 -5.44 28.48 1.10
N PHE A 248 -4.52 29.20 0.45
CA PHE A 248 -3.88 30.37 1.03
C PHE A 248 -4.89 31.50 1.20
N MET A 249 -5.67 31.82 0.17
CA MET A 249 -6.69 32.87 0.24
C MET A 249 -7.80 32.52 1.23
N ASP A 250 -8.33 31.30 1.20
CA ASP A 250 -9.33 30.80 2.17
C ASP A 250 -8.85 30.87 3.64
N LYS A 251 -7.53 30.91 3.87
CA LYS A 251 -6.91 30.95 5.21
C LYS A 251 -6.60 32.36 5.68
N TYR A 252 -6.14 33.24 4.79
CA TYR A 252 -5.64 34.59 5.12
C TYR A 252 -6.62 35.71 4.78
N ILE A 253 -7.68 35.42 4.03
CA ILE A 253 -8.82 36.30 3.74
C ILE A 253 -10.08 35.57 4.21
N LYS A 254 -10.97 36.28 4.90
CA LYS A 254 -12.16 35.72 5.56
C LYS A 254 -13.38 36.58 5.30
#